data_AF-X1VKL1-F1
#
_entry.id   AF-X1VKL1-F1
#
_cell.length_a   1.000
_cell.length_b   1.000
_cell.length_c   1.000
_cell.angle_alpha   90.00
_cell.angle_beta   90.00
_cell.angle_gamma   90.00
#
_symmetry.space_group_name_H-M   'P 1'
#
loop_
_entity.id
_entity.type
_entity.pdbx_description
1 polymer ?
#
loop_
_entity_poly.entity_id
_entity_poly.type
_entity_poly.pdbx_seq_one_letter_code
_entity_poly.pdbx_strand_id
1 'polypeptide(L)' 'MIRNDKELQVTLERIQYFQRQVTHLRQVETNPVNYRLSVSGYLTELDRMYLEVRDYL' A
#
# COMPACT_ATOMS: atom_id res chain seq x y z
N MET A 1 6.63 -10.40 -7.66
CA MET A 1 7.97 -10.13 -8.21
C MET A 1 7.77 -9.53 -9.59
N ILE A 2 8.17 -8.27 -9.76
CA ILE A 2 8.02 -7.48 -10.98
C ILE A 2 9.06 -7.94 -12.01
N ARG A 3 8.67 -8.09 -13.27
CA ARG A 3 9.51 -8.64 -14.34
C ARG A 3 9.75 -7.69 -15.51
N ASN A 4 8.99 -6.60 -15.58
CA ASN A 4 9.03 -5.64 -16.67
C ASN A 4 8.40 -4.31 -16.22
N ASP A 5 8.62 -3.27 -17.02
CA ASP A 5 8.16 -1.91 -16.69
C ASP A 5 6.63 -1.77 -16.65
N LYS A 6 5.91 -2.63 -17.37
CA LYS A 6 4.44 -2.67 -17.30
C LYS A 6 3.98 -3.15 -15.92
N GLU A 7 4.60 -4.20 -15.39
CA GLU A 7 4.33 -4.69 -14.04
C GLU A 7 4.80 -3.70 -12.96
N LEU A 8 5.90 -2.98 -13.20
CA LEU A 8 6.36 -1.89 -12.34
C LEU A 8 5.28 -0.80 -12.24
N GLN A 9 4.79 -0.33 -13.40
CA GLN A 9 3.77 0.71 -13.47
C GLN A 9 2.48 0.29 -12.74
N VAL A 10 1.99 -0.92 -12.98
CA VAL A 10 0.82 -1.47 -12.28
C VAL A 10 1.04 -1.53 -10.77
N THR A 11 2.24 -1.92 -10.33
CA THR A 11 2.56 -1.98 -8.90
C THR A 11 2.59 -0.60 -8.27
N LEU A 12 3.17 0.40 -8.94
CA LEU A 12 3.18 1.80 -8.48
C LEU A 12 1.77 2.39 -8.38
N GLU A 13 0.89 2.09 -9.34
CA GLU A 13 -0.52 2.51 -9.30
C GLU A 13 -1.28 1.89 -8.12
N ARG A 14 -1.04 0.60 -7.84
CA ARG A 14 -1.61 -0.09 -6.67
C ARG A 14 -1.10 0.50 -5.36
N ILE A 15 0.19 0.81 -5.27
CA ILE A 15 0.77 1.51 -4.11
C ILE A 15 0.04 2.83 -3.87
N GLN A 16 -0.12 3.67 -4.91
CA GLN A 16 -0.82 4.95 -4.77
C GLN A 16 -2.27 4.77 -4.33
N TYR A 17 -2.98 3.77 -4.85
CA TYR A 17 -4.34 3.47 -4.41
C TYR A 17 -4.39 3.10 -2.91
N PHE A 18 -3.50 2.22 -2.46
CA PHE A 18 -3.44 1.79 -1.05
C PHE A 18 -3.09 2.96 -0.12
N GLN A 19 -2.14 3.80 -0.51
CA GLN A 19 -1.79 5.01 0.24
C GLN A 19 -2.97 5.96 0.40
N ARG A 20 -3.80 6.15 -0.65
CA ARG A 20 -5.03 6.96 -0.56
C ARG A 20 -6.00 6.36 0.45
N GLN A 21 -6.21 5.04 0.44
CA GLN A 21 -7.09 4.37 1.41
C GLN A 21 -6.62 4.54 2.85
N VAL A 22 -5.32 4.32 3.12
CA VAL A 22 -4.74 4.48 4.46
C VAL A 22 -4.84 5.92 4.94
N THR A 23 -4.59 6.88 4.04
CA THR A 23 -4.69 8.32 4.36
C THR A 23 -6.12 8.73 4.67
N HIS A 24 -7.08 8.24 3.89
CA HIS A 24 -8.50 8.47 4.15
C HIS A 24 -8.93 7.89 5.50
N LEU A 25 -8.58 6.62 5.79
CA LEU A 25 -8.88 5.98 7.08
C LEU A 25 -8.29 6.75 8.26
N ARG A 26 -7.10 7.35 8.09
CA ARG A 26 -6.46 8.18 9.11
C ARG A 26 -7.25 9.45 9.45
N GLN A 27 -8.07 9.94 8.52
CA GLN A 27 -8.90 11.13 8.71
C GLN A 27 -10.26 10.79 9.32
N VAL A 28 -10.83 9.62 8.99
CA VAL A 28 -12.22 9.30 9.34
C VAL A 28 -12.35 8.36 10.55
N GLU A 29 -11.37 7.51 10.82
CA GLU A 29 -11.42 6.59 11.96
C GLU A 29 -10.72 7.21 13.18
N THR A 30 -11.51 7.60 14.18
CA THR A 30 -11.04 8.28 15.38
C THR A 30 -10.64 7.30 16.48
N ASN A 31 -11.14 6.05 16.44
CA ASN A 31 -10.75 5.02 17.37
C ASN A 31 -9.41 4.40 16.95
N PRO A 32 -8.36 4.51 17.78
CA PRO A 32 -7.01 4.05 17.40
C PRO A 32 -6.90 2.52 17.27
N VAL A 33 -7.75 1.75 17.93
CA VAL A 33 -7.79 0.29 17.77
C VAL A 33 -8.42 -0.06 16.43
N ASN A 34 -9.58 0.52 16.11
CA ASN A 34 -10.26 0.29 14.84
C ASN A 34 -9.42 0.77 13.64
N TYR A 35 -8.73 1.91 13.79
CA TYR A 35 -7.82 2.41 12.76
C TYR A 35 -6.74 1.38 12.45
N ARG A 36 -6.03 0.91 13.49
CA ARG A 36 -4.95 -0.09 13.34
C ARG A 36 -5.45 -1.38 12.70
N LEU A 37 -6.60 -1.88 13.13
CA LEU A 37 -7.21 -3.08 12.54
C LEU A 37 -7.55 -2.85 11.06
N SER A 38 -8.17 -1.71 10.73
CA SER A 38 -8.59 -1.36 9.38
C SER A 38 -7.42 -1.16 8.40
N VAL A 39 -6.28 -0.61 8.86
CA VAL A 39 -5.13 -0.32 7.98
C VAL A 39 -4.11 -1.45 7.91
N SER A 40 -4.13 -2.41 8.84
CA SER A 40 -3.10 -3.45 8.95
C SER A 40 -2.83 -4.22 7.64
N GLY A 41 -3.89 -4.64 6.95
CA GLY A 41 -3.78 -5.32 5.65
C GLY A 41 -3.21 -4.42 4.55
N TYR A 42 -3.64 -3.15 4.49
CA TYR A 42 -3.11 -2.20 3.52
C TYR A 42 -1.61 -1.94 3.72
N LEU A 43 -1.17 -1.78 4.98
CA LEU A 43 0.24 -1.54 5.30
C LEU A 43 1.11 -2.76 4.95
N THR A 44 0.63 -3.97 5.25
CA THR A 44 1.35 -5.21 4.92
C THR A 44 1.55 -5.36 3.40
N GLU A 45 0.52 -5.08 2.61
CA GLU A 45 0.62 -5.12 1.16
C GLU A 45 1.50 -3.99 0.59
N LEU A 46 1.47 -2.79 1.19
CA LEU A 46 2.37 -1.71 0.83
C LEU A 46 3.83 -2.10 1.07
N ASP A 47 4.16 -2.66 2.23
CA ASP A 47 5.52 -3.10 2.56
C ASP A 47 6.02 -4.13 1.55
N ARG A 48 5.18 -5.11 1.21
CA ARG A 48 5.48 -6.10 0.17
C ARG A 48 5.70 -5.44 -1.20
N MET A 49 4.80 -4.57 -1.65
CA MET A 49 4.90 -3.96 -2.97
C MET A 49 6.11 -3.01 -3.06
N TYR A 50 6.44 -2.28 -2.00
CA TYR A 50 7.66 -1.48 -1.96
C TYR A 50 8.93 -2.32 -2.05
N LEU A 51 8.95 -3.48 -1.37
CA LEU A 51 10.03 -4.45 -1.52
C LEU A 51 10.14 -4.92 -2.98
N GLU A 52 9.03 -5.30 -3.61
CA GLU A 52 9.04 -5.75 -5.01
C GLU A 52 9.51 -4.67 -5.99
N VAL A 53 9.11 -3.41 -5.77
CA VAL A 53 9.59 -2.26 -6.58
C VAL A 53 11.08 -2.03 -6.39
N ARG A 54 11.55 -2.04 -5.13
CA ARG A 54 12.96 -1.86 -4.81
C ARG A 54 13.83 -2.97 -5.39
N ASP A 55 13.35 -4.20 -5.39
CA ASP A 55 14.10 -5.34 -5.91
C ASP A 55 14.18 -5.34 -7.44
N TYR A 56 13.28 -4.64 -8.14
CA TYR A 56 13.26 -4.51 -9.60
C TYR A 56 14.14 -3.35 -10.12
N LEU A 57 14.21 -2.25 -9.38
CA LEU A 57 14.98 -1.04 -9.72
C LEU A 57 16.45 -1.17 -9.31
#